data_AF-A0A4S1H3D9-F1
#
_entry.id   AF-A0A4S1H3D9-F1
#
_cell.length_a   1.000
_cell.length_b   1.000
_cell.length_c   1.000
_cell.angle_alpha   90.00
_cell.angle_beta   90.00
_cell.angle_gamma   90.00
#
_symmetry.space_group_name_H-M   'P 1'
#
loop_
_entity.id
_entity.type
_entity.pdbx_description
1 polymer ?
#
loop_
_entity_poly.entity_id
_entity_poly.type
_entity_poly.pdbx_seq_one_letter_code
_entity_poly.pdbx_strand_id
1 'polypeptide(L)'
;MKLLFGFSFLSREGTFAPRAVIQSPRAKFVLIAICCYSRGCYGLGMANGVLRFFFDYGAGGCLWAGDTATRDRLGLGPVDASLFDLEGRQCQPARVELSDLAQNLRDQLDFEHSGYLNPLYPPDPSLWAQSLCDHFNANVDRLLALLRRELGKDFDILDEQIRYEEDPQLDEYLATNPGLSKLNEITFPTVR
;
A
#
# COMPACT_ATOMS: atom_id res chain seq x y z
N MET A 1 -11.86 63.47 0.22
CA MET A 1 -12.00 62.96 1.60
C MET A 1 -11.18 61.67 1.67
N LYS A 2 -9.91 61.72 2.12
CA LYS A 2 -9.41 61.43 3.50
C LYS A 2 -9.84 60.03 4.00
N LEU A 3 -9.00 59.11 4.48
CA LEU A 3 -7.56 58.95 4.82
C LEU A 3 -7.36 57.42 5.08
N LEU A 4 -6.32 56.73 4.56
CA LEU A 4 -5.02 56.30 5.20
C LEU A 4 -5.18 55.43 6.48
N PHE A 5 -4.46 54.30 6.69
CA PHE A 5 -3.01 53.99 6.73
C PHE A 5 -2.80 52.46 6.45
N GLY A 6 -1.69 51.90 5.92
CA GLY A 6 -0.24 51.95 6.26
C GLY A 6 0.17 50.53 6.80
N PHE A 7 1.26 49.83 6.49
CA PHE A 7 2.65 50.18 6.12
C PHE A 7 3.37 49.01 5.40
N SER A 8 4.35 49.33 4.55
CA SER A 8 5.29 48.44 3.85
C SER A 8 6.60 48.25 4.62
N PHE A 9 7.42 47.25 4.25
CA PHE A 9 8.87 47.45 4.06
C PHE A 9 9.52 46.34 3.21
N LEU A 10 9.98 46.71 2.00
CA LEU A 10 11.08 46.07 1.26
C LEU A 10 12.01 47.21 0.81
N SER A 11 13.30 47.05 1.04
CA SER A 11 14.41 47.92 0.60
C SER A 11 15.53 46.95 0.18
N ARG A 12 16.38 47.18 -0.82
CA ARG A 12 16.68 48.32 -1.69
C ARG A 12 17.48 47.77 -2.88
N GLU A 13 17.22 48.27 -4.08
CA GLU A 13 18.17 48.23 -5.19
C GLU A 13 19.31 49.23 -4.95
N GLY A 14 20.53 48.88 -5.35
CA GLY A 14 21.71 49.75 -5.31
C GLY A 14 22.54 49.57 -6.57
N THR A 15 22.37 50.50 -7.49
CA THR A 15 23.13 50.68 -8.74
C THR A 15 24.48 51.32 -8.43
N PHE A 16 25.59 50.77 -8.93
CA PHE A 16 26.84 51.52 -9.09
C PHE A 16 27.61 50.99 -10.30
N ALA A 17 27.72 51.83 -11.33
CA ALA A 17 28.66 51.66 -12.42
C ALA A 17 29.90 52.53 -12.15
N PRO A 18 31.09 52.11 -12.63
CA PRO A 18 32.09 53.06 -13.04
C PRO A 18 32.47 52.85 -14.51
N ARG A 19 32.50 53.96 -15.24
CA ARG A 19 33.10 54.11 -16.57
C ARG A 19 34.55 54.56 -16.36
N ALA A 20 35.53 53.83 -16.89
CA ALA A 20 36.81 54.40 -17.32
C ALA A 20 37.52 53.44 -18.29
N VAL A 21 37.98 54.01 -19.40
CA VAL A 21 38.67 53.39 -20.53
C VAL A 21 40.17 53.45 -20.28
N ILE A 22 40.90 52.32 -20.38
CA ILE A 22 42.36 52.31 -20.62
C ILE A 22 42.69 51.16 -21.59
N GLN A 23 43.50 51.49 -22.59
CA GLN A 23 43.96 50.67 -23.72
C GLN A 23 44.99 49.60 -23.32
N SER A 24 45.12 48.57 -24.18
CA SER A 24 46.37 47.88 -24.60
C SER A 24 46.35 46.34 -24.44
N PRO A 25 46.96 45.57 -25.37
CA PRO A 25 46.61 44.18 -25.65
C PRO A 25 47.56 43.20 -24.97
N ARG A 26 47.02 42.11 -24.41
CA ARG A 26 47.71 40.80 -24.34
C ARG A 26 46.78 39.73 -23.76
N ALA A 27 46.62 38.69 -24.56
CA ALA A 27 46.25 37.31 -24.25
C ALA A 27 45.81 36.98 -22.81
N LYS A 28 44.62 36.40 -22.70
CA LYS A 28 44.38 35.12 -21.99
C LYS A 28 42.97 34.63 -22.33
N PHE A 29 42.91 33.46 -22.96
CA PHE A 29 41.70 32.65 -23.09
C PHE A 29 41.13 32.38 -21.71
N VAL A 30 39.86 32.72 -21.50
CA VAL A 30 39.05 32.15 -20.41
C VAL A 30 37.77 31.64 -21.05
N LEU A 31 37.70 30.31 -21.13
CA LEU A 31 36.52 29.54 -21.52
C LEU A 31 35.44 29.80 -20.46
N ILE A 32 34.39 30.56 -20.78
CA ILE A 32 33.20 30.63 -19.93
C ILE A 32 32.37 29.39 -20.28
N ALA A 33 32.53 28.33 -19.49
CA ALA A 33 31.59 27.22 -19.48
C ALA A 33 30.24 27.74 -18.96
N ILE A 34 29.26 27.82 -19.87
CA ILE A 34 27.85 27.87 -19.51
C ILE A 34 27.55 26.52 -18.87
N CYS A 35 27.55 26.46 -17.55
CA CYS A 35 27.08 25.30 -16.83
C CYS A 35 25.55 25.35 -16.84
N CYS A 36 24.95 24.74 -17.86
CA CYS A 36 23.59 24.22 -17.78
C CYS A 36 23.57 23.24 -16.60
N TYR A 37 22.91 23.62 -15.49
CA TYR A 37 22.68 22.71 -14.38
C TYR A 37 21.52 21.76 -14.75
N SER A 38 21.81 20.85 -15.68
CA SER A 38 21.06 19.62 -15.91
C SER A 38 21.86 18.49 -15.29
N ARG A 39 21.18 17.68 -14.46
CA ARG A 39 21.62 16.44 -13.79
C ARG A 39 22.29 16.62 -12.43
N GLY A 40 21.44 16.59 -11.40
CA GLY A 40 21.80 16.15 -10.06
C GLY A 40 21.29 14.73 -9.79
N CYS A 41 22.21 13.76 -9.89
CA CYS A 41 22.36 12.59 -9.01
C CYS A 41 21.20 11.58 -8.88
N TYR A 42 21.25 10.56 -9.74
CA TYR A 42 20.80 9.21 -9.40
C TYR A 42 21.62 8.71 -8.20
N GLY A 43 20.94 8.18 -7.17
CA GLY A 43 21.60 7.56 -6.01
C GLY A 43 21.15 8.05 -4.64
N LEU A 44 20.04 8.77 -4.51
CA LEU A 44 19.27 8.71 -3.26
C LEU A 44 18.55 7.37 -3.30
N GLY A 45 18.88 6.44 -2.39
CA GLY A 45 18.07 5.24 -2.19
C GLY A 45 16.63 5.70 -2.03
N MET A 46 15.79 5.40 -3.01
CA MET A 46 14.35 5.61 -2.86
C MET A 46 14.01 4.76 -1.64
N ALA A 47 13.57 5.40 -0.56
CA ALA A 47 13.09 4.65 0.58
C ALA A 47 12.10 3.59 0.06
N ASN A 48 12.28 2.34 0.50
CA ASN A 48 11.38 1.26 0.14
C ASN A 48 9.93 1.72 0.37
N GLY A 49 9.03 1.39 -0.55
CA GLY A 49 7.61 1.65 -0.31
C GLY A 49 7.14 0.87 0.92
N VAL A 50 6.18 1.37 1.67
CA VAL A 50 5.60 0.63 2.79
C VAL A 50 4.32 -0.04 2.32
N LEU A 51 4.22 -1.35 2.53
CA LEU A 51 3.00 -2.12 2.32
C LEU A 51 2.47 -2.67 3.63
N ARG A 52 1.16 -2.64 3.82
CA ARG A 52 0.44 -3.30 4.92
C ARG A 52 -0.12 -4.61 4.38
N PHE A 53 0.03 -5.68 5.13
CA PHE A 53 -0.44 -7.01 4.79
C PHE A 53 -1.59 -7.40 5.70
N PHE A 54 -2.79 -7.48 5.14
CA PHE A 54 -4.00 -8.02 5.78
C PHE A 54 -5.09 -8.28 4.73
N PHE A 55 -5.96 -9.24 5.00
CA PHE A 55 -7.14 -9.50 4.18
C PHE A 55 -8.32 -8.64 4.63
N ASP A 56 -9.00 -8.04 3.65
CA ASP A 56 -10.27 -7.34 3.84
C ASP A 56 -11.35 -8.06 3.02
N TYR A 57 -12.57 -8.09 3.53
CA TYR A 57 -13.64 -8.93 3.00
C TYR A 57 -13.98 -8.57 1.56
N GLY A 58 -13.72 -9.52 0.64
CA GLY A 58 -14.06 -9.37 -0.77
C GLY A 58 -13.22 -8.32 -1.50
N ALA A 59 -12.08 -7.91 -0.93
CA ALA A 59 -11.19 -6.96 -1.58
C ALA A 59 -10.40 -7.60 -2.76
N GLY A 60 -10.25 -8.93 -2.76
CA GLY A 60 -9.55 -9.67 -3.82
C GLY A 60 -8.03 -9.58 -3.74
N GLY A 61 -7.49 -8.99 -2.67
CA GLY A 61 -6.05 -8.83 -2.43
C GLY A 61 -5.73 -8.54 -0.97
N CYS A 62 -4.45 -8.62 -0.62
CA CYS A 62 -3.98 -8.56 0.77
C CYS A 62 -2.91 -7.49 1.01
N LEU A 63 -2.44 -6.80 -0.03
CA LEU A 63 -1.39 -5.79 0.07
C LEU A 63 -1.97 -4.39 -0.10
N TRP A 64 -1.71 -3.50 0.85
CA TRP A 64 -2.24 -2.15 0.87
C TRP A 64 -1.11 -1.14 1.02
N ALA A 65 -1.28 0.07 0.49
CA ALA A 65 -0.29 1.12 0.74
C ALA A 65 -0.24 1.49 2.24
N GLY A 66 0.96 1.46 2.82
CA GLY A 66 1.19 1.72 4.24
C GLY A 66 1.51 3.16 4.60
N ASP A 67 1.85 3.99 3.61
CA ASP A 67 2.08 5.42 3.80
C ASP A 67 1.54 6.25 2.61
N THR A 68 1.59 7.58 2.76
CA THR A 68 1.08 8.49 1.72
C THR A 68 1.90 8.40 0.44
N ALA A 69 3.23 8.25 0.52
CA ALA A 69 4.08 8.20 -0.67
C ALA A 69 3.84 6.95 -1.52
N THR A 70 3.66 5.80 -0.86
CA THR A 70 3.34 4.51 -1.49
C THR A 70 1.93 4.54 -2.06
N ARG A 71 0.98 5.14 -1.35
CA ARG A 71 -0.39 5.34 -1.84
C ARG A 71 -0.44 6.25 -3.06
N ASP A 72 0.32 7.34 -3.08
CA ASP A 72 0.34 8.25 -4.21
C ASP A 72 0.97 7.59 -5.45
N ARG A 73 1.88 6.62 -5.24
CA ARG A 73 2.51 5.81 -6.30
C ARG A 73 1.63 4.66 -6.79
N LEU A 74 0.97 3.93 -5.88
CA LEU A 74 0.23 2.70 -6.16
C LEU A 74 -1.30 2.86 -6.10
N GLY A 75 -1.81 4.05 -5.82
CA GLY A 75 -3.24 4.30 -5.73
C GLY A 75 -3.92 3.73 -4.47
N LEU A 76 -5.25 3.66 -4.56
CA LEU A 76 -6.14 3.17 -3.50
C LEU A 76 -6.54 1.71 -3.73
N GLY A 77 -6.92 1.03 -2.64
CA GLY A 77 -7.31 -0.38 -2.65
C GLY A 77 -6.13 -1.34 -2.54
N PRO A 78 -6.40 -2.65 -2.62
CA PRO A 78 -5.35 -3.66 -2.64
C PRO A 78 -4.51 -3.51 -3.92
N VAL A 79 -3.19 -3.52 -3.77
CA VAL A 79 -2.24 -3.26 -4.86
C VAL A 79 -1.85 -4.54 -5.60
N ASP A 80 -2.13 -5.69 -5.02
CA ASP A 80 -1.89 -7.04 -5.56
C ASP A 80 -3.12 -7.65 -6.26
N ALA A 81 -4.26 -6.96 -6.25
CA ALA A 81 -5.48 -7.40 -6.92
C ALA A 81 -5.67 -6.73 -8.28
N SER A 82 -6.20 -7.48 -9.24
CA SER A 82 -6.73 -6.90 -10.49
C SER A 82 -8.14 -6.37 -10.24
N LEU A 83 -8.51 -5.29 -10.95
CA LEU A 83 -9.86 -4.72 -10.87
C LEU A 83 -10.71 -5.22 -12.03
N PHE A 84 -11.93 -5.64 -11.74
CA PHE A 84 -12.92 -6.14 -12.70
C PHE A 84 -14.17 -5.25 -12.69
N ASP A 85 -14.83 -5.11 -13.84
CA ASP A 85 -16.14 -4.47 -13.93
C ASP A 85 -17.28 -5.42 -13.47
N LEU A 86 -18.50 -4.90 -13.49
CA LEU A 86 -19.71 -5.65 -13.12
C LEU A 86 -19.99 -6.84 -14.06
N GLU A 87 -19.40 -6.83 -15.26
CA GLU A 87 -19.49 -7.92 -16.23
C GLU A 87 -18.34 -8.93 -16.08
N GLY A 88 -17.48 -8.77 -15.07
CA GLY A 88 -16.35 -9.65 -14.79
C GLY A 88 -15.16 -9.46 -15.74
N ARG A 89 -15.12 -8.37 -16.51
CA ARG A 89 -14.00 -8.06 -17.41
C ARG A 89 -12.94 -7.29 -16.65
N GLN A 90 -11.69 -7.70 -16.80
CA GLN A 90 -10.57 -7.02 -16.17
C GLN A 90 -10.42 -5.60 -16.75
N CYS A 91 -10.52 -4.61 -15.86
CA CYS A 91 -10.36 -3.20 -16.16
C CYS A 91 -8.94 -2.71 -15.90
N GLN A 92 -8.30 -3.21 -14.82
CA GLN A 92 -6.94 -2.83 -14.46
C GLN A 92 -6.17 -4.05 -13.95
N PRO A 93 -4.90 -4.24 -14.34
CA PRO A 93 -4.03 -5.23 -13.73
C PRO A 93 -3.65 -4.82 -12.30
N ALA A 94 -3.17 -5.81 -11.53
CA ALA A 94 -2.51 -5.56 -10.26
C ALA A 94 -1.32 -4.61 -10.44
N ARG A 95 -1.08 -3.74 -9.46
CA ARG A 95 -0.01 -2.72 -9.49
C ARG A 95 1.28 -3.25 -8.90
N VAL A 96 1.19 -4.29 -8.08
CA VAL A 96 2.30 -5.10 -7.59
C VAL A 96 2.06 -6.51 -8.12
N GLU A 97 2.90 -6.95 -9.05
CA GLU A 97 2.83 -8.30 -9.58
C GLU A 97 3.45 -9.29 -8.60
N LEU A 98 2.75 -10.40 -8.38
CA LEU A 98 3.19 -11.51 -7.53
C LEU A 98 3.56 -12.70 -8.42
N SER A 99 4.39 -13.62 -7.92
CA SER A 99 4.58 -14.90 -8.60
C SER A 99 3.28 -15.71 -8.65
N ASP A 100 3.12 -16.61 -9.63
CA ASP A 100 1.94 -17.49 -9.71
C ASP A 100 1.69 -18.26 -8.40
N LEU A 101 2.77 -18.64 -7.69
CA LEU A 101 2.67 -19.31 -6.40
C LEU A 101 2.04 -18.40 -5.33
N ALA A 102 2.51 -17.16 -5.24
CA ALA A 102 1.99 -16.19 -4.27
C ALA A 102 0.57 -15.75 -4.63
N GLN A 103 0.26 -15.57 -5.92
CA GLN A 103 -1.10 -15.29 -6.39
C GLN A 103 -2.04 -16.42 -5.97
N ASN A 104 -1.79 -17.67 -6.38
CA ASN A 104 -2.67 -18.79 -6.05
C ASN A 104 -2.91 -18.95 -4.54
N LEU A 105 -1.89 -18.72 -3.71
CA LEU A 105 -2.05 -18.77 -2.26
C LEU A 105 -2.86 -17.59 -1.71
N ARG A 106 -2.69 -16.38 -2.27
CA ARG A 106 -3.50 -15.20 -1.95
C ARG A 106 -4.96 -15.40 -2.34
N ASP A 107 -5.25 -15.92 -3.54
CA ASP A 107 -6.61 -16.24 -3.99
C ASP A 107 -7.28 -17.27 -3.08
N GLN A 108 -6.55 -18.32 -2.69
CA GLN A 108 -7.07 -19.34 -1.77
C GLN A 108 -7.38 -18.76 -0.39
N LEU A 109 -6.47 -17.95 0.16
CA LEU A 109 -6.67 -17.32 1.47
C LEU A 109 -7.81 -16.28 1.44
N ASP A 110 -7.94 -15.49 0.38
CA ASP A 110 -9.05 -14.54 0.20
C ASP A 110 -10.40 -15.29 0.15
N PHE A 111 -10.44 -16.41 -0.57
CA PHE A 111 -11.60 -17.29 -0.62
C PHE A 111 -11.95 -17.86 0.76
N GLU A 112 -10.97 -18.41 1.49
CA GLU A 112 -11.19 -18.91 2.85
C GLU A 112 -11.69 -17.78 3.76
N HIS A 113 -10.99 -16.64 3.79
CA HIS A 113 -11.29 -15.49 4.63
C HIS A 113 -12.70 -14.93 4.43
N SER A 114 -13.24 -15.01 3.20
CA SER A 114 -14.64 -14.65 2.90
C SER A 114 -15.67 -15.40 3.78
N GLY A 115 -15.27 -16.54 4.35
CA GLY A 115 -16.10 -17.33 5.27
C GLY A 115 -15.82 -17.13 6.75
N TYR A 116 -14.99 -16.15 7.15
CA TYR A 116 -14.71 -15.92 8.57
C TYR A 116 -15.89 -15.27 9.32
N LEU A 117 -16.67 -14.38 8.67
CA LEU A 117 -17.82 -13.75 9.32
C LEU A 117 -18.95 -14.75 9.56
N ASN A 118 -19.67 -14.55 10.66
CA ASN A 118 -20.86 -15.32 10.94
C ASN A 118 -21.95 -15.04 9.88
N PRO A 119 -22.53 -16.10 9.26
CA PRO A 119 -23.50 -15.97 8.17
C PRO A 119 -24.86 -15.39 8.61
N LEU A 120 -25.24 -15.54 9.87
CA LEU A 120 -26.51 -15.03 10.38
C LEU A 120 -26.40 -13.55 10.74
N TYR A 121 -25.33 -13.19 11.46
CA TYR A 121 -25.09 -11.83 11.89
C TYR A 121 -23.57 -11.61 12.07
N PRO A 122 -22.91 -10.80 11.22
CA PRO A 122 -21.45 -10.71 11.20
C PRO A 122 -20.73 -10.43 12.54
N PRO A 123 -21.30 -9.65 13.47
CA PRO A 123 -20.71 -9.45 14.80
C PRO A 123 -20.76 -10.66 15.75
N ASP A 124 -21.55 -11.69 15.45
CA ASP A 124 -21.61 -12.91 16.26
C ASP A 124 -20.36 -13.78 16.04
N PRO A 125 -20.09 -14.76 16.93
CA PRO A 125 -18.93 -15.65 16.84
C PRO A 125 -18.73 -16.26 15.46
N SER A 126 -17.49 -16.26 14.98
CA SER A 126 -17.13 -17.00 13.76
C SER A 126 -17.41 -18.49 13.94
N LEU A 127 -17.87 -19.15 12.89
CA LEU A 127 -18.11 -20.59 12.91
C LEU A 127 -16.84 -21.43 12.71
N TRP A 128 -15.68 -20.80 12.55
CA TRP A 128 -14.42 -21.50 12.33
C TRP A 128 -14.02 -22.32 13.55
N ALA A 129 -13.81 -23.61 13.33
CA ALA A 129 -13.16 -24.46 14.31
C ALA A 129 -11.68 -24.10 14.45
N GLN A 130 -11.08 -24.43 15.58
CA GLN A 130 -9.65 -24.19 15.83
C GLN A 130 -8.76 -24.79 14.72
N SER A 131 -9.11 -25.96 14.19
CA SER A 131 -8.39 -26.62 13.09
C SER A 131 -8.33 -25.78 11.82
N LEU A 132 -9.42 -25.07 11.49
CA LEU A 132 -9.50 -24.18 10.34
C LEU A 132 -8.74 -22.88 10.60
N CYS A 133 -8.84 -22.31 11.81
CA CYS A 133 -8.02 -21.17 12.22
C CYS A 133 -6.53 -21.47 12.09
N ASP A 134 -6.07 -22.62 12.59
CA ASP A 134 -4.66 -23.05 12.51
C ASP A 134 -4.20 -23.23 11.06
N HIS A 135 -5.03 -23.85 10.22
CA HIS A 135 -4.76 -24.02 8.79
C HIS A 135 -4.59 -22.68 8.08
N PHE A 136 -5.54 -21.76 8.28
CA PHE A 136 -5.51 -20.44 7.68
C PHE A 136 -4.27 -19.66 8.13
N ASN A 137 -4.01 -19.60 9.44
CA ASN A 137 -2.87 -18.88 10.00
C ASN A 137 -1.53 -19.39 9.46
N ALA A 138 -1.37 -20.72 9.34
CA ALA A 138 -0.16 -21.31 8.77
C ALA A 138 0.06 -20.90 7.31
N ASN A 139 -1.02 -20.83 6.52
CA ASN A 139 -0.96 -20.38 5.13
C ASN A 139 -0.72 -18.86 5.01
N VAL A 140 -1.28 -18.05 5.91
CA VAL A 140 -0.98 -16.61 6.03
C VAL A 140 0.51 -16.39 6.28
N ASP A 141 1.10 -17.12 7.24
CA ASP A 141 2.53 -17.01 7.55
C ASP A 141 3.39 -17.42 6.36
N ARG A 142 2.98 -18.48 5.63
CA ARG A 142 3.63 -18.91 4.41
C ARG A 142 3.56 -17.85 3.31
N LEU A 143 2.40 -17.24 3.10
CA LEU A 143 2.22 -16.17 2.12
C LEU A 143 3.10 -14.96 2.48
N LEU A 144 3.06 -14.51 3.73
CA LEU A 144 3.87 -13.38 4.18
C LEU A 144 5.37 -13.62 3.98
N ALA A 145 5.86 -14.83 4.24
CA ALA A 145 7.24 -15.20 3.97
C ALA A 145 7.59 -15.15 2.46
N LEU A 146 6.68 -15.62 1.59
CA LEU A 146 6.83 -15.52 0.14
C LEU A 146 6.87 -14.06 -0.32
N LEU A 147 5.93 -13.23 0.14
CA LEU A 147 5.84 -11.82 -0.21
C LEU A 147 7.09 -11.04 0.23
N ARG A 148 7.59 -11.27 1.45
CA ARG A 148 8.84 -10.64 1.93
C ARG A 148 10.05 -11.05 1.10
N ARG A 149 10.11 -12.28 0.63
CA ARG A 149 11.19 -12.74 -0.26
C ARG A 149 11.10 -12.11 -1.64
N GLU A 150 9.89 -11.99 -2.19
CA GLU A 150 9.65 -11.53 -3.55
C GLU A 150 9.73 -10.00 -3.67
N LEU A 151 9.16 -9.28 -2.71
CA LEU A 151 8.98 -7.82 -2.76
C LEU A 151 9.90 -7.06 -1.80
N GLY A 152 10.57 -7.75 -0.87
CA GLY A 152 11.37 -7.12 0.21
C GLY A 152 12.55 -6.27 -0.23
N LYS A 153 12.89 -6.27 -1.53
CA LYS A 153 13.89 -5.36 -2.11
C LYS A 153 13.34 -3.96 -2.37
N ASP A 154 12.06 -3.87 -2.71
CA ASP A 154 11.40 -2.64 -3.14
C ASP A 154 10.41 -2.12 -2.08
N PHE A 155 9.99 -3.01 -1.17
CA PHE A 155 8.96 -2.72 -0.18
C PHE A 155 9.27 -3.28 1.21
N ASP A 156 8.95 -2.50 2.23
CA ASP A 156 8.88 -2.95 3.61
C ASP A 156 7.44 -3.40 3.90
N ILE A 157 7.25 -4.68 4.26
CA ILE A 157 5.92 -5.28 4.48
C ILE A 157 5.61 -5.36 5.98
N LEU A 158 4.65 -4.55 6.42
CA LEU A 158 4.07 -4.56 7.76
C LEU A 158 2.99 -5.65 7.84
N ASP A 159 3.18 -6.60 8.75
CA ASP A 159 2.17 -7.63 9.04
C ASP A 159 1.11 -7.04 9.98
N GLU A 160 -0.09 -6.86 9.46
CA GLU A 160 -1.25 -6.39 10.23
C GLU A 160 -2.38 -7.43 10.26
N GLN A 161 -2.18 -8.58 9.61
CA GLN A 161 -3.15 -9.65 9.61
C GLN A 161 -3.26 -10.24 11.02
N ILE A 162 -4.47 -10.28 11.56
CA ILE A 162 -4.73 -10.96 12.83
C ILE A 162 -4.65 -12.46 12.58
N ARG A 163 -4.02 -13.19 13.51
CA ARG A 163 -4.08 -14.65 13.53
C ARG A 163 -5.32 -15.06 14.31
N TYR A 164 -6.16 -15.88 13.68
CA TYR A 164 -7.45 -16.25 14.25
C TYR A 164 -7.32 -17.38 15.25
N GLU A 165 -8.21 -17.39 16.23
CA GLU A 165 -8.43 -18.49 17.16
C GLU A 165 -9.93 -18.81 17.15
N GLU A 166 -10.30 -20.04 17.49
CA GLU A 166 -11.71 -20.40 17.66
C GLU A 166 -12.37 -19.45 18.67
N ASP A 167 -13.54 -18.93 18.34
CA ASP A 167 -14.25 -18.03 19.24
C ASP A 167 -14.62 -18.76 20.55
N PRO A 168 -14.23 -18.23 21.73
CA PRO A 168 -14.52 -18.88 23.02
C PRO A 168 -16.00 -19.11 23.29
N GLN A 169 -16.89 -18.34 22.64
CA GLN A 169 -18.34 -18.41 22.81
C GLN A 169 -19.00 -19.29 21.74
N LEU A 170 -18.25 -19.87 20.80
CA LEU A 170 -18.80 -20.63 19.68
C LEU A 170 -19.68 -21.80 20.13
N ASP A 171 -19.24 -22.58 21.14
CA ASP A 171 -20.02 -23.74 21.61
C ASP A 171 -21.37 -23.33 22.23
N GLU A 172 -21.40 -22.23 22.99
CA GLU A 172 -22.64 -21.66 23.56
C GLU A 172 -23.54 -21.11 22.44
N TYR A 173 -22.94 -20.40 21.49
CA TYR A 173 -23.65 -19.88 20.32
C TYR A 173 -24.31 -21.00 19.50
N LEU A 174 -23.61 -22.11 19.25
CA LEU A 174 -24.15 -23.26 18.53
C LEU A 174 -25.28 -23.97 19.30
N ALA A 175 -25.19 -24.04 20.63
CA ALA A 175 -26.27 -24.63 21.44
C ALA A 175 -27.59 -23.85 21.32
N THR A 176 -27.52 -22.54 21.08
CA THR A 176 -28.69 -21.68 20.86
C THR A 176 -29.13 -21.59 19.39
N ASN A 177 -28.30 -22.06 18.46
CA ASN A 177 -28.53 -22.03 17.01
C ASN A 177 -28.40 -23.44 16.39
N PRO A 178 -29.37 -24.35 16.61
CA PRO A 178 -29.26 -25.77 16.25
C PRO A 178 -29.19 -26.08 14.75
N GLY A 179 -29.27 -25.07 13.88
CA GLY A 179 -29.08 -25.19 12.43
C GLY A 179 -27.65 -24.89 11.96
N LEU A 180 -26.76 -24.50 12.87
CA LEU A 180 -25.36 -24.17 12.57
C LEU A 180 -24.43 -25.26 13.11
N SER A 181 -23.24 -25.33 12.53
CA SER A 181 -22.17 -26.24 12.95
C SER A 181 -20.81 -25.59 12.76
N LYS A 182 -19.81 -26.04 13.53
CA LYS A 182 -18.42 -25.65 13.32
C LYS A 182 -17.96 -25.97 11.90
N LEU A 183 -17.17 -25.08 11.33
CA LEU A 183 -16.54 -25.23 10.03
C LEU A 183 -15.09 -25.65 10.22
N ASN A 184 -14.74 -26.80 9.64
CA ASN A 184 -13.36 -27.28 9.58
C ASN A 184 -12.70 -26.98 8.22
N GLU A 185 -13.50 -26.59 7.23
CA GLU A 185 -13.08 -26.23 5.87
C GLU A 185 -14.10 -25.24 5.29
N ILE A 186 -13.65 -24.40 4.35
CA ILE A 186 -14.50 -23.50 3.58
C ILE A 186 -14.71 -24.11 2.20
N THR A 187 -15.94 -24.55 1.92
CA THR A 187 -16.32 -25.15 0.63
C THR A 187 -17.12 -24.20 -0.25
N PHE A 188 -17.71 -23.16 0.35
CA PHE A 188 -18.46 -22.12 -0.34
C PHE A 188 -18.16 -20.76 0.30
N PRO A 189 -18.07 -19.68 -0.49
CA PRO A 189 -17.90 -18.34 0.06
C PRO A 189 -19.16 -17.99 0.85
N THR A 190 -18.96 -17.54 2.09
CA THR A 190 -20.08 -17.31 3.03
C THR A 190 -20.65 -15.91 2.88
N VAL A 191 -19.87 -14.98 2.31
CA VAL A 191 -20.29 -13.65 1.87
C VAL A 191 -20.16 -13.59 0.35
N ARG A 192 -21.21 -13.14 -0.34
CA ARG A 192 -21.26 -12.93 -1.80
C ARG A 192 -21.27 -11.44 -2.13
#